data_AF-A0A7Y3ECT8-F1
#
_entry.id   AF-A0A7Y3ECT8-F1
#
_cell.length_a   1.000
_cell.length_b   1.000
_cell.length_c   1.000
_cell.angle_alpha   90.00
_cell.angle_beta   90.00
_cell.angle_gamma   90.00
#
_symmetry.space_group_name_H-M   'P 1'
#
loop_
_entity.id
_entity.type
_entity.pdbx_description
1 polymer ?
#
loop_
_entity_poly.entity_id
_entity_poly.type
_entity_poly.pdbx_seq_one_letter_code
_entity_poly.pdbx_strand_id
1 'polypeptide(L)'
;MRKLFGTDGIRGEANTHPMTTDIAMQVGRAIAFIVRDRSHGRGIVIGKDTRLSCYMLENALVAGICSMGADVMLVGPMPTPGISFITTSMRADAGVVISASHNPFQDNGIKIFAGDGFKLPDDVEAEIEDLIFSQKMEALRPVAEEVGKAKRIDDAKGRYIVFLKNTFPKKYTLDGFHVVLDCAHGATYKVAPHVFEELGARVTALSVNPDGTNINRRCGALHPELMAETVRKEGADIGLAFDGDGDRLIVCD
;
A
#
# COMPACT_ATOMS: atom_id res chain seq x y z
N MET A 1 -7.66 4.14 25.91
CA MET A 1 -8.39 4.73 24.77
C MET A 1 -7.35 5.00 23.70
N ARG A 2 -7.51 4.46 22.49
CA ARG A 2 -6.53 4.63 21.40
C ARG A 2 -6.46 6.10 20.99
N LYS A 3 -5.25 6.61 20.73
CA LYS A 3 -4.98 8.01 20.37
C LYS A 3 -4.71 8.21 18.89
N LEU A 4 -4.21 7.19 18.19
CA LEU A 4 -3.79 7.25 16.78
C LEU A 4 -4.44 6.15 15.93
N PHE A 5 -4.47 4.91 16.41
CA PHE A 5 -4.99 3.77 15.65
C PHE A 5 -6.52 3.72 15.68
N GLY A 6 -7.11 3.73 14.49
CA GLY A 6 -8.53 3.45 14.26
C GLY A 6 -8.76 1.97 13.95
N THR A 7 -9.83 1.69 13.19
CA THR A 7 -10.19 0.32 12.77
C THR A 7 -9.27 -0.28 11.71
N ASP A 8 -8.53 0.54 10.98
CA ASP A 8 -7.68 0.11 9.87
C ASP A 8 -6.44 1.02 9.73
N GLY A 9 -5.63 1.02 10.79
CA GLY A 9 -4.43 1.85 10.92
C GLY A 9 -4.70 3.28 11.37
N ILE A 10 -3.73 4.16 11.14
CA ILE A 10 -3.81 5.59 11.43
C ILE A 10 -4.39 6.28 10.20
N ARG A 11 -5.38 7.17 10.35
CA ARG A 11 -5.99 7.92 9.23
C ARG A 11 -6.33 9.35 9.61
N GLY A 12 -6.36 10.22 8.60
CA GLY A 12 -6.80 11.61 8.72
C GLY A 12 -6.44 12.42 7.49
N GLU A 13 -6.81 13.70 7.50
CA GLU A 13 -6.40 14.65 6.47
C GLU A 13 -4.87 14.82 6.52
N ALA A 14 -4.22 14.66 5.38
CA ALA A 14 -2.77 14.72 5.29
C ALA A 14 -2.23 16.09 5.72
N ASN A 15 -1.10 16.09 6.42
CA ASN A 15 -0.47 17.28 7.01
C ASN A 15 -1.27 17.93 8.15
N THR A 16 -2.29 17.27 8.65
CA THR A 16 -2.99 17.61 9.90
C THR A 16 -2.87 16.46 10.89
N HIS A 17 -3.10 16.69 12.18
CA HIS A 17 -3.07 15.61 13.16
C HIS A 17 -4.22 14.60 12.90
N PRO A 18 -3.96 13.28 12.88
CA PRO A 18 -2.71 12.59 13.22
C PRO A 18 -1.74 12.32 12.05
N MET A 19 -2.08 12.70 10.81
CA MET A 19 -1.30 12.43 9.59
C MET A 19 -0.25 13.50 9.27
N THR A 20 0.59 13.85 10.24
CA THR A 20 1.74 14.76 10.05
C THR A 20 3.05 13.99 9.81
N THR A 21 4.06 14.66 9.27
CA THR A 21 5.41 14.09 9.13
C THR A 21 6.04 13.70 10.47
N ASP A 22 5.78 14.48 11.52
CA ASP A 22 6.27 14.23 12.87
C ASP A 22 5.72 12.91 13.40
N ILE A 23 4.41 12.69 13.29
CA ILE A 23 3.78 11.43 13.70
C ILE A 23 4.29 10.28 12.82
N ALA A 24 4.35 10.45 11.50
CA ALA A 24 4.85 9.40 10.60
C ALA A 24 6.30 8.99 10.92
N MET A 25 7.17 9.94 11.27
CA MET A 25 8.55 9.63 11.70
C MET A 25 8.56 8.86 13.03
N GLN A 26 7.73 9.23 14.00
CA GLN A 26 7.64 8.50 15.27
C GLN A 26 7.06 7.09 15.09
N VAL A 27 6.07 6.92 14.22
CA VAL A 27 5.55 5.61 13.81
C VAL A 27 6.67 4.76 13.20
N GLY A 28 7.47 5.33 12.29
CA GLY A 28 8.61 4.64 11.70
C GLY A 28 9.62 4.15 12.75
N ARG A 29 9.93 4.98 13.75
CA ARG A 29 10.80 4.59 14.87
C ARG A 29 10.22 3.45 15.71
N ALA A 30 8.93 3.53 16.04
CA ALA A 30 8.25 2.53 16.86
C ALA A 30 8.20 1.17 16.17
N ILE A 31 7.88 1.14 14.87
CA ILE A 31 7.89 -0.11 14.08
C ILE A 31 9.29 -0.72 14.11
N ALA A 32 10.32 0.08 13.81
CA ALA A 32 11.70 -0.39 13.80
C ALA A 32 12.13 -0.93 15.17
N PHE A 33 11.72 -0.29 16.26
CA PHE A 33 11.99 -0.75 17.62
C PHE A 33 11.35 -2.13 17.90
N ILE A 34 10.08 -2.30 17.56
CA ILE A 34 9.34 -3.55 17.80
C ILE A 34 9.92 -4.72 17.01
N VAL A 35 10.41 -4.47 15.79
CA VAL A 35 10.98 -5.54 14.95
C VAL A 35 12.48 -5.79 15.18
N ARG A 36 13.16 -4.95 15.98
CA ARG A 36 14.62 -4.96 16.18
C ARG A 36 15.16 -6.26 16.77
N ASP A 37 14.39 -6.94 17.61
CA ASP A 37 14.88 -8.09 18.41
C ASP A 37 14.99 -9.41 17.60
N ARG A 38 14.79 -9.33 16.29
CA ARG A 38 14.94 -10.46 15.37
C ARG A 38 16.34 -10.42 14.78
N SER A 39 17.24 -11.21 15.34
CA SER A 39 18.68 -11.37 15.01
C SER A 39 19.06 -11.61 13.53
N HIS A 40 18.09 -11.56 12.61
CA HIS A 40 18.22 -11.78 11.17
C HIS A 40 17.36 -10.79 10.35
N GLY A 41 17.05 -9.63 10.91
CA GLY A 41 16.12 -8.66 10.32
C GLY A 41 16.43 -8.37 8.85
N ARG A 42 15.41 -8.47 8.00
CA ARG A 42 15.51 -8.27 6.55
C ARG A 42 14.96 -6.91 6.10
N GLY A 43 14.60 -6.07 7.05
CA GLY A 43 14.13 -4.70 6.84
C GLY A 43 12.62 -4.61 6.72
N ILE A 44 12.15 -3.39 6.54
CA ILE A 44 10.72 -3.05 6.48
C ILE A 44 10.36 -2.66 5.05
N VAL A 45 9.31 -3.29 4.49
CA VAL A 45 8.77 -2.92 3.18
C VAL A 45 7.84 -1.72 3.34
N ILE A 46 7.99 -0.71 2.50
CA ILE A 46 7.03 0.41 2.40
C ILE A 46 6.49 0.48 0.98
N GLY A 47 5.17 0.44 0.90
CA GLY A 47 4.40 0.78 -0.30
C GLY A 47 3.43 1.93 -0.04
N LYS A 48 2.84 2.41 -1.13
CA LYS A 48 1.90 3.53 -1.09
C LYS A 48 0.87 3.41 -2.20
N ASP A 49 -0.19 4.20 -2.10
CA ASP A 49 -1.00 4.54 -3.26
C ASP A 49 -0.40 5.74 -4.03
N THR A 50 -1.24 6.43 -4.81
CA THR A 50 -0.85 7.50 -5.73
C THR A 50 -1.07 8.91 -5.17
N ARG A 51 -1.49 9.08 -3.91
CA ARG A 51 -1.75 10.40 -3.30
C ARG A 51 -0.48 11.25 -3.26
N LEU A 52 -0.64 12.56 -3.48
CA LEU A 52 0.45 13.54 -3.38
C LEU A 52 1.09 13.53 -1.98
N SER A 53 0.28 13.38 -0.94
CA SER A 53 0.75 13.33 0.45
C SER A 53 1.67 12.15 0.77
N CYS A 54 1.67 11.09 -0.05
CA CYS A 54 2.57 9.96 0.15
C CYS A 54 4.04 10.35 0.03
N TYR A 55 4.40 11.41 -0.72
CA TYR A 55 5.79 11.86 -0.79
C TYR A 55 6.31 12.35 0.56
N MET A 56 5.53 13.11 1.35
CA MET A 56 6.02 13.56 2.66
C MET A 56 6.02 12.41 3.68
N LEU A 57 4.97 11.59 3.67
CA LEU A 57 4.78 10.53 4.66
C LEU A 57 5.78 9.39 4.48
N GLU A 58 6.07 9.00 3.23
CA GLU A 58 7.07 7.96 2.91
C GLU A 58 8.45 8.38 3.39
N ASN A 59 8.86 9.62 3.11
CA ASN A 59 10.16 10.12 3.54
C ASN A 59 10.26 10.21 5.07
N ALA A 60 9.20 10.63 5.76
CA ALA A 60 9.17 10.66 7.22
C ALA A 60 9.27 9.27 7.85
N LEU A 61 8.52 8.29 7.33
CA LEU A 61 8.60 6.89 7.75
C LEU A 61 10.00 6.31 7.52
N VAL A 62 10.57 6.53 6.34
CA VAL A 62 11.94 6.10 5.99
C VAL A 62 12.95 6.68 6.99
N ALA A 63 12.89 7.99 7.25
CA ALA A 63 13.79 8.65 8.19
C ALA A 63 13.64 8.07 9.61
N GLY A 64 12.40 7.86 10.06
CA GLY A 64 12.11 7.24 11.36
C GLY A 64 12.71 5.85 11.49
N ILE A 65 12.48 4.99 10.52
CA ILE A 65 12.94 3.59 10.51
C ILE A 65 14.48 3.52 10.47
N CYS A 66 15.12 4.23 9.53
CA CYS A 66 16.58 4.23 9.41
C CYS A 66 17.25 4.80 10.66
N SER A 67 16.62 5.79 11.33
CA SER A 67 17.15 6.36 12.58
C SER A 67 17.18 5.38 13.75
N MET A 68 16.54 4.22 13.63
CA MET A 68 16.55 3.12 14.60
C MET A 68 17.38 1.91 14.12
N GLY A 69 18.13 2.07 13.03
CA GLY A 69 19.06 1.04 12.53
C GLY A 69 18.43 -0.04 11.64
N ALA A 70 17.13 0.07 11.36
CA ALA A 70 16.45 -0.87 10.47
C ALA A 70 16.54 -0.42 9.00
N ASP A 71 16.70 -1.39 8.11
CA ASP A 71 16.72 -1.14 6.66
C ASP A 71 15.29 -0.98 6.10
N VAL A 72 15.16 -0.18 5.03
CA VAL A 72 13.89 0.07 4.34
C VAL A 72 13.95 -0.40 2.88
N MET A 73 12.89 -1.07 2.44
CA MET A 73 12.67 -1.49 1.07
C MET A 73 11.46 -0.75 0.48
N LEU A 74 11.74 0.21 -0.40
CA LEU A 74 10.73 1.03 -1.08
C LEU A 74 10.25 0.34 -2.36
N VAL A 75 8.96 0.05 -2.46
CA VAL A 75 8.38 -0.60 -3.66
C VAL A 75 7.54 0.33 -4.53
N GLY A 76 7.34 1.58 -4.07
CA GLY A 76 6.55 2.58 -4.77
C GLY A 76 5.04 2.28 -4.76
N PRO A 77 4.28 2.80 -5.74
CA PRO A 77 2.85 2.55 -5.85
C PRO A 77 2.53 1.06 -6.04
N MET A 78 1.80 0.47 -5.09
CA MET A 78 1.41 -0.94 -5.10
C MET A 78 0.17 -1.15 -4.24
N PRO A 79 -0.80 -2.01 -4.67
CA PRO A 79 -2.00 -2.27 -3.88
C PRO A 79 -1.68 -2.77 -2.47
N THR A 80 -2.52 -2.44 -1.49
CA THR A 80 -2.44 -2.92 -0.10
C THR A 80 -2.21 -4.44 -0.02
N PRO A 81 -2.97 -5.31 -0.72
CA PRO A 81 -2.69 -6.75 -0.71
C PRO A 81 -1.33 -7.13 -1.33
N GLY A 82 -0.83 -6.33 -2.27
CA GLY A 82 0.51 -6.49 -2.85
C GLY A 82 1.61 -6.26 -1.81
N ILE A 83 1.44 -5.31 -0.89
CA ILE A 83 2.41 -5.07 0.19
C ILE A 83 2.42 -6.20 1.20
N SER A 84 1.26 -6.70 1.61
CA SER A 84 1.16 -7.91 2.45
C SER A 84 1.90 -9.10 1.81
N PHE A 85 1.68 -9.33 0.51
CA PHE A 85 2.40 -10.37 -0.23
C PHE A 85 3.91 -10.12 -0.32
N ILE A 86 4.35 -8.89 -0.64
CA ILE A 86 5.78 -8.60 -0.80
C ILE A 86 6.52 -8.70 0.54
N THR A 87 5.90 -8.31 1.66
CA THR A 87 6.47 -8.49 3.00
C THR A 87 6.83 -9.95 3.26
N THR A 88 5.90 -10.88 3.00
CA THR A 88 6.16 -12.31 3.18
C THR A 88 7.16 -12.86 2.16
N SER A 89 7.01 -12.49 0.89
CA SER A 89 7.86 -12.92 -0.23
C SER A 89 9.33 -12.54 -0.03
N MET A 90 9.59 -11.33 0.49
CA MET A 90 10.94 -10.85 0.79
C MET A 90 11.43 -11.28 2.18
N ARG A 91 10.56 -11.93 2.96
CA ARG A 91 10.76 -12.27 4.38
C ARG A 91 11.14 -11.04 5.22
N ALA A 92 10.53 -9.90 4.90
CA ALA A 92 10.68 -8.65 5.62
C ALA A 92 10.07 -8.77 7.02
N ASP A 93 10.52 -7.93 7.95
CA ASP A 93 10.08 -7.99 9.34
C ASP A 93 8.69 -7.36 9.53
N ALA A 94 8.37 -6.38 8.70
CA ALA A 94 7.07 -5.73 8.62
C ALA A 94 6.81 -5.14 7.22
N GLY A 95 5.55 -4.89 6.92
CA GLY A 95 5.09 -4.10 5.77
C GLY A 95 4.34 -2.86 6.21
N VAL A 96 4.52 -1.75 5.50
CA VAL A 96 3.79 -0.50 5.74
C VAL A 96 3.13 -0.06 4.45
N VAL A 97 1.86 0.31 4.53
CA VAL A 97 1.11 0.92 3.41
C VAL A 97 0.71 2.33 3.76
N ILE A 98 1.05 3.27 2.88
CA ILE A 98 0.63 4.66 2.96
C ILE A 98 -0.58 4.84 2.05
N SER A 99 -1.78 4.79 2.64
CA SER A 99 -3.04 4.98 1.92
C SER A 99 -4.23 5.22 2.86
N ALA A 100 -5.22 5.96 2.38
CA ALA A 100 -6.58 6.01 2.94
C ALA A 100 -7.63 5.28 2.08
N SER A 101 -7.24 4.26 1.29
CA SER A 101 -8.16 3.42 0.50
C SER A 101 -9.04 4.27 -0.42
N HIS A 102 -10.35 4.14 -0.35
CA HIS A 102 -11.38 4.83 -1.11
C HIS A 102 -11.59 6.31 -0.75
N ASN A 103 -10.94 6.84 0.29
CA ASN A 103 -11.15 8.24 0.70
C ASN A 103 -10.70 9.25 -0.39
N PRO A 104 -11.20 10.50 -0.39
CA PRO A 104 -10.70 11.58 -1.24
C PRO A 104 -9.20 11.86 -1.03
N PHE A 105 -8.52 12.43 -2.03
CA PHE A 105 -7.05 12.57 -2.07
C PHE A 105 -6.42 13.34 -0.89
N GLN A 106 -7.21 14.20 -0.22
CA GLN A 106 -6.78 14.99 0.95
C GLN A 106 -6.46 14.08 2.15
N ASP A 107 -7.18 12.98 2.29
CA ASP A 107 -6.93 12.02 3.36
C ASP A 107 -5.73 11.15 3.04
N ASN A 108 -5.06 10.65 4.07
CA ASN A 108 -4.12 9.55 3.94
C ASN A 108 -4.14 8.69 5.22
N GLY A 109 -3.37 7.61 5.21
CA GLY A 109 -3.28 6.70 6.35
C GLY A 109 -2.02 5.87 6.33
N ILE A 110 -1.76 5.19 7.45
CA ILE A 110 -0.66 4.25 7.63
C ILE A 110 -1.26 2.93 8.14
N LYS A 111 -1.16 1.88 7.33
CA LYS A 111 -1.47 0.48 7.70
C LYS A 111 -0.17 -0.27 7.93
N ILE A 112 -0.13 -1.15 8.93
CA ILE A 112 1.07 -1.93 9.27
C ILE A 112 0.73 -3.42 9.27
N PHE A 113 1.60 -4.19 8.62
CA PHE A 113 1.56 -5.64 8.54
C PHE A 113 2.77 -6.23 9.27
N ALA A 114 2.56 -7.31 10.02
CA ALA A 114 3.63 -8.13 10.55
C ALA A 114 4.36 -8.88 9.41
N GLY A 115 5.52 -9.48 9.73
CA GLY A 115 6.32 -10.23 8.76
C GLY A 115 5.62 -11.45 8.14
N ASP A 116 4.52 -11.93 8.73
CA ASP A 116 3.65 -12.97 8.18
C ASP A 116 2.59 -12.44 7.20
N GLY A 117 2.57 -11.12 6.96
CA GLY A 117 1.66 -10.45 6.03
C GLY A 117 0.30 -10.13 6.62
N PHE A 118 0.01 -10.48 7.87
CA PHE A 118 -1.24 -10.11 8.55
C PHE A 118 -1.13 -8.73 9.22
N LYS A 119 -2.26 -8.10 9.48
CA LYS A 119 -2.30 -6.84 10.24
C LYS A 119 -1.72 -7.04 11.63
N LEU A 120 -1.13 -5.99 12.19
CA LEU A 120 -0.68 -6.03 13.57
C LEU A 120 -1.84 -6.34 14.53
N PRO A 121 -1.61 -7.18 15.54
CA PRO A 121 -2.52 -7.32 16.67
C PRO A 121 -2.75 -6.01 17.42
N ASP A 122 -3.92 -5.86 18.02
CA ASP A 122 -4.36 -4.67 18.75
C ASP A 122 -3.43 -4.26 19.90
N ASP A 123 -2.81 -5.22 20.57
CA ASP A 123 -1.84 -5.00 21.65
C ASP A 123 -0.52 -4.42 21.13
N VAL A 124 -0.08 -4.86 19.94
CA VAL A 124 1.09 -4.28 19.27
C VAL A 124 0.81 -2.86 18.78
N GLU A 125 -0.39 -2.57 18.28
CA GLU A 125 -0.80 -1.19 17.95
C GLU A 125 -0.77 -0.29 19.20
N ALA A 126 -1.24 -0.79 20.34
CA ALA A 126 -1.19 -0.06 21.61
C ALA A 126 0.25 0.18 22.10
N GLU A 127 1.14 -0.78 21.91
CA GLU A 127 2.58 -0.63 22.20
C GLU A 127 3.22 0.45 21.33
N ILE A 128 2.90 0.50 20.03
CA ILE A 128 3.35 1.57 19.13
C ILE A 128 2.91 2.93 19.66
N GLU A 129 1.64 3.09 20.07
CA GLU A 129 1.18 4.36 20.65
C GLU A 129 1.94 4.72 21.94
N ASP A 130 2.16 3.76 22.84
CA ASP A 130 2.93 4.01 24.07
C ASP A 130 4.34 4.47 23.74
N LEU A 131 5.03 3.82 22.79
CA LEU A 131 6.38 4.20 22.38
C LEU A 131 6.44 5.63 21.84
N ILE A 132 5.46 6.02 21.02
CA ILE A 132 5.37 7.36 20.42
C ILE A 132 5.18 8.44 21.51
N PHE A 133 4.28 8.21 22.47
CA PHE A 133 3.91 9.23 23.46
C PHE A 133 4.75 9.21 24.74
N SER A 134 5.45 8.11 25.04
CA SER A 134 6.29 7.97 26.23
C SER A 134 7.74 8.45 26.04
N GLN A 135 8.15 8.77 24.81
CA GLN A 135 9.52 9.17 24.44
C GLN A 135 10.63 8.16 24.82
N LYS A 136 10.27 6.91 25.17
CA LYS A 136 11.23 5.84 25.55
C LYS A 136 12.27 5.54 24.46
N MET A 137 11.97 5.83 23.20
CA MET A 137 12.83 5.54 22.06
C MET A 137 14.05 6.48 21.92
N GLU A 138 14.07 7.65 22.58
CA GLU A 138 15.14 8.64 22.35
C GLU A 138 16.52 8.15 22.75
N ALA A 139 16.62 7.38 23.83
CA ALA A 139 17.87 6.82 24.32
C ALA A 139 18.39 5.62 23.49
N LEU A 140 17.61 5.13 22.54
CA LEU A 140 17.86 3.87 21.82
C LEU A 140 18.33 4.07 20.38
N ARG A 141 18.67 5.30 20.01
CA ARG A 141 19.07 5.67 18.65
C ARG A 141 20.50 5.19 18.34
N PRO A 142 20.68 4.28 17.38
CA PRO A 142 22.01 3.92 16.87
C PRO A 142 22.73 5.12 16.27
N VAL A 143 24.06 5.06 16.24
CA VAL A 143 24.93 6.12 15.71
C VAL A 143 25.87 5.58 14.65
N ALA A 144 26.35 6.49 13.79
CA ALA A 144 27.36 6.22 12.78
C ALA A 144 27.03 4.99 11.89
N GLU A 145 27.81 3.91 12.01
CA GLU A 145 27.72 2.70 11.19
C GLU A 145 26.48 1.84 11.45
N GLU A 146 25.77 2.08 12.56
CA GLU A 146 24.57 1.36 12.95
C GLU A 146 23.27 1.98 12.36
N VAL A 147 23.36 3.06 11.59
CA VAL A 147 22.21 3.70 10.93
C VAL A 147 21.72 2.84 9.77
N GLY A 148 20.40 2.67 9.68
CA GLY A 148 19.75 1.85 8.66
C GLY A 148 19.83 2.46 7.26
N LYS A 149 19.66 1.62 6.23
CA LYS A 149 19.74 2.00 4.82
C LYS A 149 18.39 1.87 4.14
N ALA A 150 18.09 2.80 3.23
CA ALA A 150 16.92 2.70 2.35
C ALA A 150 17.34 2.32 0.93
N LYS A 151 16.61 1.39 0.30
CA LYS A 151 16.80 1.01 -1.10
C LYS A 151 15.45 0.86 -1.82
N ARG A 152 15.45 1.08 -3.13
CA ARG A 152 14.29 0.82 -4.00
C ARG A 152 14.34 -0.61 -4.51
N ILE A 153 13.18 -1.26 -4.61
CA ILE A 153 12.99 -2.61 -5.13
C ILE A 153 12.13 -2.53 -6.39
N ASP A 154 12.79 -2.41 -7.54
CA ASP A 154 12.12 -2.13 -8.81
C ASP A 154 11.32 -3.33 -9.35
N ASP A 155 11.68 -4.56 -8.96
CA ASP A 155 11.06 -5.81 -9.44
C ASP A 155 9.84 -6.27 -8.61
N ALA A 156 9.52 -5.59 -7.50
CA ALA A 156 8.42 -5.98 -6.60
C ALA A 156 7.06 -6.08 -7.33
N LYS A 157 6.78 -5.14 -8.25
CA LYS A 157 5.56 -5.17 -9.06
C LYS A 157 5.47 -6.45 -9.90
N GLY A 158 6.56 -6.85 -10.55
CA GLY A 158 6.61 -8.06 -11.37
C GLY A 158 6.39 -9.32 -10.53
N ARG A 159 6.97 -9.39 -9.33
CA ARG A 159 6.75 -10.50 -8.39
C ARG A 159 5.27 -10.66 -8.03
N TYR A 160 4.58 -9.55 -7.75
CA TYR A 160 3.15 -9.59 -7.40
C TYR A 160 2.27 -9.96 -8.61
N ILE A 161 2.57 -9.43 -9.81
CA ILE A 161 1.88 -9.81 -11.05
C ILE A 161 2.02 -11.33 -11.29
N VAL A 162 3.23 -11.88 -11.19
CA VAL A 162 3.48 -13.32 -11.35
C VAL A 162 2.72 -14.15 -10.31
N PHE A 163 2.67 -13.69 -9.06
CA PHE A 163 1.88 -14.35 -8.02
C PHE A 163 0.39 -14.38 -8.39
N LEU A 164 -0.20 -13.23 -8.74
CA LEU A 164 -1.62 -13.14 -9.10
C LEU A 164 -1.96 -14.06 -10.26
N LYS A 165 -1.18 -14.05 -11.34
CA LYS A 165 -1.40 -14.95 -12.49
C LYS A 165 -1.30 -16.43 -12.10
N ASN A 166 -0.41 -16.80 -11.17
CA ASN A 166 -0.30 -18.18 -10.71
C ASN A 166 -1.47 -18.64 -9.81
N THR A 167 -2.28 -17.71 -9.30
CA THR A 167 -3.55 -18.05 -8.63
C THR A 167 -4.66 -18.39 -9.63
N PHE A 168 -4.54 -17.96 -10.89
CA PHE A 168 -5.48 -18.30 -11.95
C PHE A 168 -5.24 -19.74 -12.45
N PRO A 169 -6.29 -20.56 -12.69
CA PRO A 169 -6.09 -21.95 -13.06
C PRO A 169 -5.38 -22.10 -14.41
N LYS A 170 -4.25 -22.83 -14.43
CA LYS A 170 -3.35 -22.98 -15.61
C LYS A 170 -3.99 -23.48 -16.90
N LYS A 171 -5.16 -24.12 -16.81
CA LYS A 171 -5.90 -24.66 -17.97
C LYS A 171 -6.77 -23.61 -18.67
N TYR A 172 -6.93 -22.43 -18.07
CA TYR A 172 -7.71 -21.33 -18.60
C TYR A 172 -6.79 -20.17 -18.99
N THR A 173 -7.22 -19.43 -20.00
CA THR A 173 -6.74 -18.10 -20.35
C THR A 173 -7.95 -17.16 -20.38
N LEU A 174 -7.71 -15.87 -20.55
CA LEU A 174 -8.73 -14.86 -20.81
C LEU A 174 -8.80 -14.51 -22.31
N ASP A 175 -8.28 -15.37 -23.19
CA ASP A 175 -8.34 -15.16 -24.62
C ASP A 175 -9.81 -15.06 -25.08
N GLY A 176 -10.11 -14.03 -25.88
CA GLY A 176 -11.45 -13.77 -26.36
C GLY A 176 -12.35 -12.99 -25.40
N PHE A 177 -11.90 -12.73 -24.16
CA PHE A 177 -12.60 -11.83 -23.23
C PHE A 177 -12.13 -10.39 -23.39
N HIS A 178 -13.08 -9.45 -23.41
CA HIS A 178 -12.87 -8.02 -23.29
C HIS A 178 -13.25 -7.56 -21.88
N VAL A 179 -12.27 -7.07 -21.14
CA VAL A 179 -12.42 -6.61 -19.75
C VAL A 179 -12.21 -5.09 -19.67
N VAL A 180 -13.15 -4.38 -19.04
CA VAL A 180 -12.96 -2.97 -18.66
C VAL A 180 -12.43 -2.90 -17.23
N LEU A 181 -11.33 -2.19 -17.00
CA LEU A 181 -10.72 -2.03 -15.69
C LEU A 181 -10.74 -0.57 -15.27
N ASP A 182 -11.41 -0.20 -14.17
CA ASP A 182 -11.27 1.11 -13.54
C ASP A 182 -10.34 1.00 -12.33
N CYS A 183 -9.16 1.62 -12.44
CA CYS A 183 -8.13 1.55 -11.43
C CYS A 183 -8.15 2.72 -10.44
N ALA A 184 -9.21 3.54 -10.44
CA ALA A 184 -9.43 4.66 -9.52
C ALA A 184 -8.32 5.72 -9.47
N HIS A 185 -7.44 5.78 -10.47
CA HIS A 185 -6.16 6.49 -10.42
C HIS A 185 -5.32 6.09 -9.19
N GLY A 186 -5.53 4.90 -8.65
CA GLY A 186 -4.95 4.39 -7.42
C GLY A 186 -3.81 3.42 -7.65
N ALA A 187 -3.54 2.59 -6.64
CA ALA A 187 -2.40 1.70 -6.57
C ALA A 187 -2.43 0.56 -7.61
N THR A 188 -3.61 0.22 -8.13
CA THR A 188 -3.82 -0.85 -9.12
C THR A 188 -3.50 -0.42 -10.56
N TYR A 189 -3.27 0.88 -10.82
CA TYR A 189 -3.18 1.47 -12.17
C TYR A 189 -2.18 0.82 -13.14
N LYS A 190 -1.14 0.16 -12.60
CA LYS A 190 -0.18 -0.64 -13.38
C LYS A 190 -0.42 -2.13 -13.21
N VAL A 191 -0.69 -2.60 -12.00
CA VAL A 191 -0.76 -4.03 -11.69
C VAL A 191 -1.96 -4.67 -12.38
N ALA A 192 -3.15 -4.08 -12.27
CA ALA A 192 -4.36 -4.69 -12.78
C ALA A 192 -4.31 -4.85 -14.31
N PRO A 193 -4.04 -3.81 -15.14
CA PRO A 193 -3.96 -3.98 -16.59
C PRO A 193 -2.98 -5.09 -17.01
N HIS A 194 -1.76 -5.09 -16.45
CA HIS A 194 -0.76 -6.12 -16.78
C HIS A 194 -1.22 -7.54 -16.43
N VAL A 195 -1.88 -7.75 -15.29
CA VAL A 195 -2.35 -9.09 -14.91
C VAL A 195 -3.36 -9.63 -15.94
N PHE A 196 -4.34 -8.81 -16.33
CA PHE A 196 -5.39 -9.24 -17.27
C PHE A 196 -4.86 -9.39 -18.70
N GLU A 197 -4.02 -8.45 -19.16
CA GLU A 197 -3.37 -8.51 -20.48
C GLU A 197 -2.46 -9.75 -20.61
N GLU A 198 -1.63 -10.03 -19.60
CA GLU A 198 -0.73 -11.19 -19.60
C GLU A 198 -1.46 -12.53 -19.44
N LEU A 199 -2.74 -12.52 -19.06
CA LEU A 199 -3.63 -13.68 -19.07
C LEU A 199 -4.40 -13.84 -20.40
N GLY A 200 -4.27 -12.90 -21.35
CA GLY A 200 -4.86 -12.98 -22.69
C GLY A 200 -6.09 -12.09 -22.93
N ALA A 201 -6.55 -11.34 -21.92
CA ALA A 201 -7.70 -10.47 -22.08
C ALA A 201 -7.40 -9.27 -23.00
N ARG A 202 -8.38 -8.86 -23.80
CA ARG A 202 -8.42 -7.50 -24.34
C ARG A 202 -8.81 -6.55 -23.19
N VAL A 203 -7.98 -5.57 -22.87
CA VAL A 203 -8.22 -4.65 -21.75
C VAL A 203 -8.56 -3.25 -22.24
N THR A 204 -9.65 -2.68 -21.73
CA THR A 204 -9.91 -1.24 -21.75
C THR A 204 -9.62 -0.69 -20.34
N ALA A 205 -8.50 0.00 -20.17
CA ALA A 205 -8.09 0.55 -18.88
C ALA A 205 -8.59 2.00 -18.70
N LEU A 206 -9.29 2.23 -17.59
CA LEU A 206 -9.82 3.51 -17.14
C LEU A 206 -9.11 3.95 -15.86
N SER A 207 -9.02 5.27 -15.69
CA SER A 207 -8.44 5.86 -14.48
C SER A 207 -7.02 5.35 -14.18
N VAL A 208 -6.17 5.26 -15.20
CA VAL A 208 -4.79 4.74 -15.08
C VAL A 208 -3.70 5.81 -15.19
N ASN A 209 -4.06 7.09 -15.11
CA ASN A 209 -3.13 8.21 -15.20
C ASN A 209 -3.12 9.05 -13.90
N PRO A 210 -2.55 8.54 -12.79
CA PRO A 210 -2.52 9.27 -11.52
C PRO A 210 -1.72 10.58 -11.60
N ASP A 211 -2.25 11.66 -11.03
CA ASP A 211 -1.60 12.98 -10.96
C ASP A 211 -1.27 13.45 -9.53
N GLY A 212 -1.56 12.62 -8.53
CA GLY A 212 -1.42 12.94 -7.10
C GLY A 212 -2.69 13.48 -6.44
N THR A 213 -3.66 13.94 -7.22
CA THR A 213 -4.89 14.61 -6.75
C THR A 213 -6.19 13.99 -7.29
N ASN A 214 -6.08 13.09 -8.27
CA ASN A 214 -7.22 12.50 -8.97
C ASN A 214 -7.64 11.12 -8.48
N ILE A 215 -6.96 10.55 -7.47
CA ILE A 215 -7.35 9.26 -6.88
C ILE A 215 -8.82 9.29 -6.39
N ASN A 216 -9.58 8.25 -6.72
CA ASN A 216 -11.01 8.08 -6.40
C ASN A 216 -11.95 9.21 -6.90
N ARG A 217 -11.45 10.16 -7.70
CA ARG A 217 -12.24 11.33 -8.12
C ARG A 217 -13.20 10.94 -9.24
N ARG A 218 -14.46 10.63 -8.88
CA ARG A 218 -15.52 10.20 -9.82
C ARG A 218 -15.11 8.97 -10.65
N CYS A 219 -14.40 8.04 -10.01
CA CYS A 219 -13.98 6.77 -10.57
C CYS A 219 -13.77 5.74 -9.46
N GLY A 220 -13.55 4.49 -9.85
CA GLY A 220 -13.25 3.38 -8.95
C GLY A 220 -14.50 2.77 -8.29
N ALA A 221 -14.27 1.89 -7.32
CA ALA A 221 -15.32 1.07 -6.70
C ALA A 221 -16.51 1.87 -6.12
N LEU A 222 -16.29 3.10 -5.64
CA LEU A 222 -17.36 3.94 -5.10
C LEU A 222 -18.10 4.77 -6.16
N HIS A 223 -17.54 4.86 -7.37
CA HIS A 223 -18.11 5.58 -8.51
C HIS A 223 -17.96 4.73 -9.78
N PRO A 224 -18.62 3.57 -9.85
CA PRO A 224 -18.45 2.60 -10.94
C PRO A 224 -19.19 2.99 -12.22
N GLU A 225 -19.88 4.13 -12.26
CA GLU A 225 -20.76 4.52 -13.37
C GLU A 225 -19.99 4.65 -14.69
N LEU A 226 -18.81 5.27 -14.67
CA LEU A 226 -17.95 5.41 -15.85
C LEU A 226 -17.52 4.04 -16.41
N MET A 227 -17.19 3.11 -15.51
CA MET A 227 -16.82 1.74 -15.87
C MET A 227 -18.01 1.02 -16.53
N ALA A 228 -19.19 1.07 -15.91
CA ALA A 228 -20.41 0.43 -16.42
C ALA A 228 -20.90 1.04 -17.75
N GLU A 229 -20.78 2.36 -17.92
CA GLU A 229 -21.02 3.02 -19.21
C GLU A 229 -20.04 2.54 -20.29
N THR A 230 -18.77 2.39 -19.94
CA THR A 230 -17.74 1.91 -20.86
C THR A 230 -17.95 0.45 -21.25
N VAL A 231 -18.33 -0.42 -20.30
CA VAL A 231 -18.70 -1.82 -20.59
C VAL A 231 -19.77 -1.89 -21.66
N ARG A 232 -20.88 -1.16 -21.48
CA ARG A 232 -21.99 -1.12 -22.45
C ARG A 232 -21.58 -0.53 -23.80
N LYS A 233 -20.79 0.54 -23.78
CA LYS A 233 -20.35 1.24 -24.99
C LYS A 233 -19.39 0.37 -25.83
N GLU A 234 -18.47 -0.31 -25.18
CA GLU A 234 -17.44 -1.12 -25.84
C GLU A 234 -17.91 -2.56 -26.14
N GLY A 235 -19.06 -2.97 -25.58
CA GLY A 235 -19.54 -4.35 -25.66
C GLY A 235 -18.62 -5.32 -24.94
N ALA A 236 -18.04 -4.90 -23.82
CA ALA A 236 -17.12 -5.72 -23.03
C ALA A 236 -17.87 -6.82 -22.26
N ASP A 237 -17.20 -7.94 -21.98
CA ASP A 237 -17.79 -9.09 -21.29
C ASP A 237 -17.95 -8.86 -19.78
N ILE A 238 -17.12 -8.00 -19.20
CA ILE A 238 -17.14 -7.68 -17.76
C ILE A 238 -16.40 -6.38 -17.50
N GLY A 239 -16.84 -5.66 -16.47
CA GLY A 239 -16.15 -4.50 -15.92
C GLY A 239 -15.77 -4.68 -14.46
N LEU A 240 -14.56 -4.25 -14.10
CA LEU A 240 -13.99 -4.38 -12.76
C LEU A 240 -13.50 -3.01 -12.27
N ALA A 241 -14.12 -2.48 -11.22
CA ALA A 241 -13.74 -1.22 -10.60
C ALA A 241 -13.07 -1.48 -9.24
N PHE A 242 -11.80 -1.12 -9.13
CA PHE A 242 -11.02 -1.16 -7.89
C PHE A 242 -11.15 0.16 -7.12
N ASP A 243 -10.82 0.17 -5.84
CA ASP A 243 -10.64 1.41 -5.09
C ASP A 243 -9.17 1.87 -5.05
N GLY A 244 -8.92 3.00 -4.38
CA GLY A 244 -7.63 3.68 -4.40
C GLY A 244 -6.41 2.84 -3.99
N ASP A 245 -6.56 1.87 -3.09
CA ASP A 245 -5.48 0.96 -2.68
C ASP A 245 -5.69 -0.49 -3.10
N GLY A 246 -6.76 -0.78 -3.83
CA GLY A 246 -7.01 -2.08 -4.45
C GLY A 246 -7.33 -3.18 -3.44
N ASP A 247 -7.97 -2.85 -2.32
CA ASP A 247 -8.51 -3.83 -1.37
C ASP A 247 -10.02 -4.10 -1.58
N ARG A 248 -10.67 -3.34 -2.48
CA ARG A 248 -12.08 -3.52 -2.88
C ARG A 248 -12.23 -3.75 -4.38
N LEU A 249 -13.32 -4.42 -4.74
CA LEU A 249 -13.74 -4.66 -6.12
C LEU A 249 -15.26 -4.53 -6.25
N ILE A 250 -15.70 -3.80 -7.26
CA ILE A 250 -17.09 -3.78 -7.75
C ILE A 250 -17.10 -4.27 -9.20
N VAL A 251 -18.13 -5.02 -9.56
CA VAL A 251 -18.24 -5.71 -10.85
C VAL A 251 -19.48 -5.22 -11.60
N CYS A 252 -19.36 -5.05 -12.90
CA CYS A 252 -20.47 -4.85 -13.84
C CYS A 252 -20.47 -6.00 -14.85
N ASP A 253 -21.64 -6.57 -15.10
CA ASP A 253 -21.90 -7.55 -16.16
C ASP A 253 -22.38 -6.87 -17.47
#